data_AF-X1S4Y1-F1
#
_entry.id   AF-X1S4Y1-F1
#
_cell.length_a   1.000
_cell.length_b   1.000
_cell.length_c   1.000
_cell.angle_alpha   90.00
_cell.angle_beta   90.00
_cell.angle_gamma   90.00
#
_symmetry.space_group_name_H-M   'P 1'
#
loop_
_entity.id
_entity.type
_entity.pdbx_description
1 polymer ?
#
loop_
_entity_poly.entity_id
_entity_poly.type
_entity_poly.pdbx_seq_one_letter_code
_entity_poly.pdbx_strand_id
1 'polypeptide(L)'
;KPGKLRLITLTTATKDKNADFQKDFRKLRMRLLRRHLLMDYIRCRETTKSGLRHEHILFRGSYIEQVFLSHLWSEIHGTPVVDIRKVSGKRALASYLAKYASKGITARTS
;
A
#
# COMPACT_ATOMS: atom_id res chain seq x y z
N LYS A 1 -3.49 6.45 21.07
CA LYS A 1 -4.53 5.54 20.54
C LYS A 1 -3.94 4.74 19.38
N PRO A 2 -4.11 3.41 19.30
CA PRO A 2 -3.68 2.67 18.12
C PRO A 2 -4.38 3.26 16.88
N GLY A 3 -3.61 3.67 15.86
CA GLY A 3 -4.16 4.23 14.63
C GLY A 3 -5.19 3.31 13.97
N LYS A 4 -6.11 3.84 13.18
CA LYS A 4 -7.11 3.01 12.48
C LYS A 4 -6.41 2.20 11.37
N LEU A 5 -6.93 1.00 11.09
CA LEU A 5 -6.49 0.18 9.95
C LEU A 5 -7.05 0.74 8.64
N ARG A 6 -6.19 0.78 7.63
CA ARG A 6 -6.49 1.32 6.30
C ARG A 6 -5.79 0.50 5.23
N LEU A 7 -6.35 0.52 4.04
CA LEU A 7 -5.82 -0.12 2.87
C LEU A 7 -5.33 0.94 1.89
N ILE A 8 -4.10 0.77 1.41
CA ILE A 8 -3.58 1.46 0.23
C ILE A 8 -3.39 0.42 -0.87
N THR A 9 -3.69 0.82 -2.08
CA THR A 9 -3.44 0.07 -3.29
C THR A 9 -2.55 0.91 -4.21
N LEU A 10 -1.37 0.40 -4.54
CA LEU A 10 -0.41 1.06 -5.44
C LEU A 10 -0.33 0.26 -6.75
N THR A 11 -0.41 0.93 -7.91
CA THR A 11 -0.36 0.26 -9.21
C THR A 11 0.68 0.90 -10.13
N THR A 12 1.39 0.08 -10.91
CA THR A 12 2.28 0.58 -11.98
C THR A 12 1.47 0.99 -13.20
N ALA A 13 1.83 2.08 -13.87
CA ALA A 13 1.18 2.51 -15.11
C ALA A 13 1.64 1.68 -16.32
N THR A 14 2.84 1.10 -16.24
CA THR A 14 3.43 0.29 -17.30
C THR A 14 3.78 -1.11 -16.79
N LYS A 15 3.96 -2.05 -17.72
CA LYS A 15 4.49 -3.39 -17.46
C LYS A 15 6.00 -3.39 -17.21
N ASP A 16 6.62 -2.21 -17.14
CA ASP A 16 8.07 -2.10 -17.06
C ASP A 16 8.56 -2.77 -15.79
N LYS A 17 9.28 -3.88 -15.98
CA LYS A 17 9.78 -4.74 -14.91
C LYS A 17 10.99 -4.09 -14.21
N ASN A 18 11.57 -3.05 -14.81
CA ASN A 18 12.79 -2.40 -14.34
C ASN A 18 12.55 -1.33 -13.27
N ALA A 19 11.30 -0.88 -13.08
CA ALA A 19 10.98 0.00 -11.95
C ALA A 19 11.10 -0.80 -10.64
N ASP A 20 12.10 -0.48 -9.83
CA ASP A 20 12.32 -1.11 -8.53
C ASP A 20 11.26 -0.64 -7.52
N PHE A 21 10.07 -1.24 -7.62
CA PHE A 21 8.94 -0.98 -6.74
C PHE A 21 9.32 -1.16 -5.26
N GLN A 22 10.26 -2.05 -4.94
CA GLN A 22 10.71 -2.24 -3.56
C GLN A 22 11.43 -0.99 -3.04
N LYS A 23 12.35 -0.44 -3.85
CA LYS A 23 13.05 0.82 -3.56
C LYS A 23 12.08 2.00 -3.48
N ASP A 24 11.13 2.08 -4.40
CA ASP A 24 10.16 3.18 -4.43
C ASP A 24 9.17 3.12 -3.28
N PHE A 25 8.66 1.93 -2.97
CA PHE A 25 7.86 1.72 -1.77
C PHE A 25 8.64 2.06 -0.49
N ARG A 26 9.94 1.75 -0.42
CA ARG A 26 10.78 2.15 0.72
C ARG A 26 10.84 3.67 0.87
N LYS A 27 11.01 4.43 -0.23
CA LYS A 27 10.98 5.89 -0.20
C LYS A 27 9.61 6.40 0.29
N LEU A 28 8.52 5.87 -0.26
CA LEU A 28 7.16 6.24 0.14
C LEU A 28 6.95 5.99 1.65
N ARG A 29 7.26 4.78 2.11
CA ARG A 29 7.19 4.40 3.53
C ARG A 29 7.95 5.39 4.41
N MET A 30 9.19 5.73 4.06
CA MET A 30 10.00 6.67 4.85
C MET A 30 9.42 8.09 4.87
N ARG A 31 8.74 8.53 3.80
CA ARG A 31 8.04 9.84 3.78
C ARG A 31 6.78 9.82 4.65
N LEU A 32 6.05 8.70 4.67
CA LEU A 32 4.85 8.53 5.50
C LEU A 32 5.19 8.36 6.99
N LEU A 33 6.24 7.60 7.30
CA LEU A 33 6.74 7.42 8.68
C LEU A 33 7.19 8.75 9.30
N ARG A 34 7.99 9.55 8.59
CA ARG A 34 8.43 10.88 9.05
C ARG A 34 7.28 11.85 9.33
N ARG A 35 6.12 11.61 8.74
CA ARG A 35 4.89 12.39 8.94
C ARG A 35 3.94 11.76 9.97
N HIS A 36 4.34 10.66 10.61
CA HIS A 36 3.51 9.89 11.56
C HIS A 36 2.18 9.40 10.94
N LEU A 37 2.17 9.17 9.61
CA LEU A 37 0.98 8.77 8.85
C LEU A 37 0.83 7.26 8.74
N LEU A 38 1.94 6.52 8.82
CA LEU A 38 2.02 5.06 8.75
C LEU A 38 2.94 4.58 9.87
N MET A 39 2.56 3.51 10.59
CA MET A 39 3.39 2.87 11.61
C MET A 39 3.74 1.44 11.19
N ASP A 40 2.74 0.54 11.18
CA ASP A 40 2.91 -0.87 10.80
C ASP A 40 2.18 -1.16 9.50
N TYR A 41 2.67 -2.16 8.77
CA TYR A 41 2.02 -2.57 7.54
C TYR A 41 2.23 -4.05 7.17
N ILE A 42 1.25 -4.58 6.46
CA ILE A 42 1.30 -5.86 5.76
C ILE A 42 1.17 -5.56 4.28
N ARG A 43 2.06 -6.14 3.48
CA ARG A 43 2.12 -5.90 2.04
C ARG A 43 1.90 -7.21 1.28
N CYS A 44 1.02 -7.16 0.29
CA CYS A 44 0.78 -8.25 -0.64
C CYS A 44 1.05 -7.77 -2.07
N ARG A 45 1.78 -8.59 -2.82
CA ARG A 45 2.15 -8.31 -4.21
C ARG A 45 1.21 -9.07 -5.12
N GLU A 46 0.52 -8.36 -5.99
CA GLU A 46 -0.34 -8.94 -7.02
C GLU A 46 0.09 -8.45 -8.41
N THR A 47 -0.27 -9.23 -9.41
CA THR A 47 -0.21 -8.83 -10.81
C THR A 47 -1.64 -8.80 -11.32
N THR A 48 -2.06 -7.67 -11.87
CA THR A 48 -3.39 -7.54 -12.50
C THR A 48 -3.50 -8.48 -13.70
N LYS A 49 -4.73 -8.75 -14.16
CA LYS A 49 -4.97 -9.54 -15.39
C LYS A 49 -4.27 -8.94 -16.62
N SER A 50 -4.09 -7.62 -16.65
CA SER A 50 -3.39 -6.90 -17.72
C SER A 50 -1.86 -6.94 -17.58
N GLY A 51 -1.31 -7.59 -16.55
CA GLY A 51 0.13 -7.74 -16.32
C GLY A 51 0.79 -6.58 -15.57
N LEU A 52 0.03 -5.60 -15.08
CA LEU A 52 0.55 -4.51 -14.25
C LEU A 52 0.78 -4.99 -12.83
N ARG A 53 1.86 -4.51 -12.19
CA ARG A 53 2.14 -4.80 -10.79
C ARG A 53 1.23 -3.95 -9.91
N HIS A 54 0.58 -4.60 -8.96
CA HIS A 54 -0.48 -4.04 -8.14
C HIS A 54 -0.29 -4.52 -6.72
N GLU A 55 -0.09 -3.61 -5.78
CA GLU A 55 0.27 -3.98 -4.43
C GLU A 55 -0.70 -3.42 -3.41
N HIS A 56 -1.19 -4.31 -2.56
CA HIS A 56 -2.07 -3.98 -1.46
C HIS A 56 -1.26 -3.86 -0.17
N ILE A 57 -1.43 -2.72 0.51
CA ILE A 57 -0.77 -2.39 1.76
C ILE A 57 -1.85 -2.13 2.80
N LEU A 58 -2.03 -3.09 3.71
CA LEU A 58 -2.80 -2.87 4.92
C LEU A 58 -1.89 -2.20 5.95
N PHE A 59 -2.26 -1.03 6.44
CA PHE A 59 -1.43 -0.30 7.39
C PHE A 59 -2.22 0.24 8.58
N ARG A 60 -1.49 0.49 9.66
CA ARG A 60 -1.96 1.20 10.85
C ARG A 60 -1.43 2.62 10.82
N GLY A 61 -2.30 3.62 10.99
CA GLY A 61 -1.85 5.02 11.00
C GLY A 61 -2.97 6.05 11.00
N SER A 62 -2.64 7.24 10.52
CA SER A 62 -3.57 8.37 10.34
C SER A 62 -4.24 8.32 8.97
N TYR A 63 -5.24 9.18 8.75
CA TYR A 63 -5.79 9.33 7.41
C TYR A 63 -4.74 9.99 6.52
N ILE A 64 -4.67 9.55 5.27
CA ILE A 64 -3.77 10.11 4.25
C ILE A 64 -4.69 10.56 3.13
N GLU A 65 -4.66 11.84 2.81
CA GLU A 65 -5.41 12.38 1.69
C GLU A 65 -5.00 11.65 0.40
N GLN A 66 -5.98 11.20 -0.39
CA GLN A 66 -5.73 10.44 -1.61
C GLN A 66 -4.90 11.27 -2.60
N VAL A 67 -5.24 12.55 -2.77
CA VAL A 67 -4.53 13.48 -3.65
C VAL A 67 -3.05 13.59 -3.24
N PHE A 68 -2.77 13.78 -1.96
CA PHE A 68 -1.40 13.83 -1.44
C PHE A 68 -0.63 12.53 -1.69
N LEU A 69 -1.27 11.38 -1.47
CA LEU A 69 -0.64 10.09 -1.68
C LEU A 69 -0.36 9.82 -3.16
N SER A 70 -1.28 10.18 -4.06
CA SER A 70 -1.10 10.11 -5.51
C SER A 70 0.03 11.02 -5.98
N HIS A 71 0.15 12.25 -5.45
CA HIS A 71 1.28 13.13 -5.77
C HIS A 71 2.61 12.54 -5.32
N LEU A 72 2.70 12.04 -4.09
CA LEU A 72 3.92 11.39 -3.58
C LEU A 72 4.30 10.17 -4.42
N TRP A 73 3.33 9.35 -4.81
CA TRP A 73 3.61 8.17 -5.63
C TRP A 73 4.03 8.55 -7.05
N SER A 74 3.40 9.58 -7.63
CA SER A 74 3.79 10.12 -8.94
C SER A 74 5.22 10.68 -8.92
N GLU A 75 5.61 11.37 -7.85
CA GLU A 75 6.98 11.90 -7.70
C GLU A 75 8.02 10.78 -7.55
N ILE A 76 7.68 9.71 -6.83
CA ILE A 76 8.62 8.63 -6.51
C ILE A 76 8.75 7.63 -7.66
N HIS A 77 7.62 7.25 -8.24
CA HIS A 77 7.47 6.10 -9.13
C HIS A 77 7.03 6.50 -10.55
N GLY A 78 6.69 7.78 -10.77
CA GLY A 78 6.25 8.29 -12.07
C GLY A 78 4.78 8.02 -12.40
N THR A 79 3.98 7.50 -11.46
CA THR A 79 2.57 7.15 -11.71
C THR A 79 1.66 7.62 -10.57
N PRO A 80 0.47 8.21 -10.85
CA PRO A 80 -0.40 8.73 -9.80
C PRO A 80 -1.39 7.68 -9.25
N VAL A 81 -1.33 6.42 -9.73
CA VAL A 81 -2.38 5.42 -9.49
C VAL A 81 -2.31 4.88 -8.07
N VAL A 82 -3.10 5.50 -7.19
CA VAL A 82 -3.26 5.10 -5.79
C VAL A 82 -4.73 5.14 -5.39
N ASP A 83 -5.18 4.09 -4.71
CA ASP A 83 -6.50 4.02 -4.05
C ASP A 83 -6.28 3.81 -2.55
N ILE A 84 -6.95 4.62 -1.72
CA ILE A 84 -6.89 4.50 -0.26
C ILE A 84 -8.30 4.35 0.31
N ARG A 85 -8.51 3.30 1.11
CA ARG A 85 -9.81 2.99 1.71
C ARG A 85 -9.68 2.70 3.19
N LYS A 86 -10.66 3.17 3.96
CA LYS A 86 -10.83 2.76 5.36
C LYS A 86 -11.41 1.35 5.38
N VAL A 87 -10.78 0.45 6.14
CA VAL A 87 -11.34 -0.89 6.39
C VAL A 87 -12.17 -0.82 7.67
N SER A 88 -13.47 -1.07 7.57
CA SER A 88 -14.40 -1.10 8.71
C SER A 88 -14.92 -2.51 8.98
N GLY A 89 -14.93 -2.89 10.25
CA GLY A 89 -15.47 -4.17 10.71
C GLY A 89 -14.43 -5.28 10.81
N LYS A 90 -14.50 -6.05 11.91
CA LYS A 90 -13.56 -7.16 12.20
C LYS A 90 -13.65 -8.26 11.14
N ARG A 91 -14.85 -8.56 10.64
CA ARG A 91 -15.10 -9.58 9.60
C ARG A 91 -14.48 -9.18 8.26
N ALA A 92 -14.69 -7.94 7.82
CA ALA A 92 -14.10 -7.45 6.58
C ALA A 92 -12.57 -7.51 6.63
N LEU A 93 -11.97 -7.12 7.77
CA LEU A 93 -10.53 -7.24 8.00
C LEU A 93 -10.05 -8.69 7.96
N ALA A 94 -10.73 -9.62 8.65
CA ALA A 94 -10.34 -11.03 8.69
C ALA A 94 -10.44 -11.68 7.31
N SER A 95 -11.53 -11.46 6.58
CA SER A 95 -11.68 -11.93 5.20
C SER A 95 -10.62 -11.32 4.27
N TYR A 96 -10.27 -10.05 4.50
CA TYR A 96 -9.21 -9.37 3.75
C TYR A 96 -7.87 -10.04 4.02
N LEU A 97 -7.44 -10.15 5.28
CA LEU A 97 -6.21 -10.81 5.68
C LEU A 97 -6.13 -12.25 5.17
N ALA A 98 -7.22 -13.02 5.27
CA ALA A 98 -7.29 -14.40 4.79
C ALA A 98 -7.10 -14.51 3.26
N LYS A 99 -7.74 -13.62 2.49
CA LYS A 99 -7.57 -13.54 1.03
C LYS A 99 -6.12 -13.30 0.63
N TYR A 100 -5.37 -12.49 1.39
CA TYR A 100 -3.97 -12.21 1.04
C TYR A 100 -3.00 -13.22 1.64
N ALA A 101 -3.34 -13.88 2.75
CA ALA A 101 -2.56 -14.98 3.31
C ALA A 101 -2.38 -16.10 2.31
N SER A 102 -3.41 -16.40 1.50
CA SER A 102 -3.34 -17.40 0.43
C SER A 102 -2.54 -16.95 -0.81
N LYS A 103 -2.19 -15.66 -0.94
CA LYS A 103 -1.50 -15.10 -2.11
C LYS A 103 0.00 -14.80 -1.90
N GLY A 104 0.51 -15.07 -0.69
CA GLY A 104 1.87 -14.71 -0.29
C GLY A 104 1.92 -13.33 0.38
N ILE A 105 2.21 -13.33 1.68
CA ILE A 105 2.32 -12.12 2.51
C ILE A 105 3.78 -11.83 2.81
N THR A 106 4.16 -10.55 2.71
CA THR A 106 5.35 -10.04 3.41
C THR A 106 4.88 -9.13 4.53
N ALA A 107 5.01 -9.59 5.78
CA ALA A 107 4.71 -8.81 6.97
C ALA A 107 5.99 -8.15 7.49
N ARG A 108 5.91 -6.87 7.88
CA ARG A 108 6.96 -6.22 8.68
C ARG A 108 6.33 -5.49 9.85
N THR A 109 6.74 -5.89 11.04
CA THR A 109 6.49 -5.18 12.30
C THR A 109 7.64 -4.21 12.54
N SER A 110 7.32 -3.00 13.00
CA SER A 110 8.34 -2.01 13.39
C SER A 110 8.91 -2.31 14.77
#